data_AF-A9PG13-F1
#
_entry.id   AF-A9PG13-F1
#
_cell.length_a   1.000
_cell.length_b   1.000
_cell.length_c   1.000
_cell.angle_alpha   90.00
_cell.angle_beta   90.00
_cell.angle_gamma   90.00
#
_symmetry.space_group_name_H-M   'P 1'
#
loop_
_entity.id
_entity.type
_entity.pdbx_description
1 polymer ?
#
loop_
_entity_poly.entity_id
_entity_poly.type
_entity_poly.pdbx_seq_one_letter_code
_entity_poly.pdbx_strand_id
1 'polypeptide(L)' 'MVMGDDMIKVVAWYDNEWGYSQRVVDLAHLVANKWPGVAAAGSGDPLEDFCKTNPADEECKVYEA' A
#
# COMPACT_ATOMS: atom_id res chain seq x y z
N MET A 1 -29.61 -9.69 -12.10
CA MET A 1 -30.90 -10.04 -12.72
C MET A 1 -30.82 -11.46 -13.23
N VAL A 2 -31.72 -12.34 -12.77
CA VAL A 2 -31.84 -13.70 -13.31
C VAL A 2 -32.65 -13.63 -14.61
N MET A 3 -32.23 -14.35 -15.64
CA MET A 3 -32.91 -14.49 -16.92
C MET A 3 -33.11 -15.98 -17.19
N GLY A 4 -34.35 -16.43 -17.30
CA GLY A 4 -34.65 -17.86 -17.43
C GLY A 4 -34.31 -18.64 -16.14
N ASP A 5 -33.87 -19.89 -16.30
CA ASP A 5 -33.72 -20.81 -15.17
C ASP A 5 -32.34 -20.74 -14.50
N ASP A 6 -31.26 -20.51 -15.27
CA ASP A 6 -29.88 -20.64 -14.77
C ASP A 6 -28.92 -19.51 -15.20
N MET A 7 -29.40 -18.45 -15.87
CA MET A 7 -28.54 -17.34 -16.31
C MET A 7 -28.72 -16.10 -15.45
N ILE A 8 -27.61 -15.48 -15.03
CA ILE A 8 -27.63 -14.25 -14.23
C ILE A 8 -26.75 -13.18 -14.85
N LYS A 9 -27.34 -11.99 -15.05
CA LYS A 9 -26.61 -10.74 -15.33
C LYS A 9 -26.27 -10.04 -14.03
N VAL A 10 -24.97 -9.93 -13.73
CA VAL A 10 -24.45 -9.12 -12.62
C VAL A 10 -23.91 -7.81 -13.17
N VAL A 11 -24.28 -6.70 -12.54
CA VAL A 11 -23.76 -5.37 -12.88
C VAL A 11 -23.13 -4.81 -11.61
N ALA A 12 -21.91 -4.34 -11.73
CA ALA A 12 -21.19 -3.70 -10.64
C ALA A 12 -20.64 -2.36 -11.13
N TRP A 13 -20.79 -1.34 -10.29
CA TRP A 13 -20.11 -0.08 -10.46
C TRP A 13 -18.74 -0.17 -9.81
N TYR A 14 -17.77 0.50 -10.42
CA TYR A 14 -16.51 0.78 -9.78
C TYR A 14 -16.09 2.19 -10.14
N ASP A 15 -15.43 2.84 -9.18
CA ASP A 15 -14.75 4.09 -9.43
C ASP A 15 -13.45 3.79 -10.21
N ASN A 16 -13.35 4.33 -11.42
CA ASN A 16 -12.27 4.02 -12.36
C ASN A 16 -10.93 4.66 -11.96
N GLU A 17 -10.96 5.78 -11.25
CA GLU A 17 -9.77 6.50 -10.81
C GLU A 17 -9.41 6.09 -9.40
N TRP A 18 -10.37 6.18 -8.46
CA TRP A 18 -10.08 5.94 -7.06
C TRP A 18 -9.91 4.46 -6.74
N GLY A 19 -10.82 3.63 -7.25
CA GLY A 19 -10.77 2.19 -7.05
C GLY A 19 -9.51 1.57 -7.65
N TYR A 20 -9.12 2.03 -8.85
CA TYR A 20 -7.88 1.58 -9.48
C TYR A 20 -6.65 2.02 -8.69
N SER A 21 -6.59 3.30 -8.30
CA SER A 21 -5.46 3.84 -7.53
C SER A 21 -5.26 3.09 -6.20
N GLN A 22 -6.33 2.78 -5.48
CA GLN A 22 -6.26 1.97 -4.26
C GLN A 22 -5.70 0.57 -4.52
N ARG A 23 -6.14 -0.11 -5.58
CA ARG A 23 -5.62 -1.45 -5.93
C ARG A 23 -4.14 -1.44 -6.33
N VAL A 24 -3.66 -0.37 -6.93
CA VAL A 24 -2.23 -0.20 -7.24
C VAL A 24 -1.40 -0.07 -5.95
N VAL A 25 -1.86 0.71 -4.97
CA VAL A 25 -1.19 0.85 -3.66
C VAL A 25 -1.16 -0.50 -2.94
N ASP A 26 -2.28 -1.21 -2.87
CA ASP A 26 -2.35 -2.55 -2.26
C ASP A 26 -1.37 -3.52 -2.93
N LEU A 27 -1.29 -3.49 -4.26
CA LEU A 27 -0.38 -4.34 -5.02
C LEU A 27 1.09 -4.01 -4.71
N ALA A 28 1.44 -2.72 -4.64
CA ALA A 28 2.79 -2.28 -4.27
C ALA A 28 3.18 -2.80 -2.88
N HIS A 29 2.28 -2.68 -1.90
CA HIS A 29 2.49 -3.23 -0.56
C HIS A 29 2.63 -4.75 -0.57
N LEU A 30 1.80 -5.46 -1.33
CA LEU A 30 1.86 -6.91 -1.44
C LEU A 30 3.18 -7.38 -2.06
N VAL A 31 3.66 -6.70 -3.10
CA VAL A 31 4.94 -6.98 -3.76
C VAL A 31 6.10 -6.73 -2.81
N ALA A 32 6.12 -5.58 -2.14
CA ALA A 32 7.16 -5.25 -1.16
C ALA A 32 7.26 -6.31 -0.05
N ASN A 33 6.11 -6.71 0.52
CA ASN A 33 6.04 -7.71 1.58
C ASN A 33 6.49 -9.11 1.14
N LYS A 34 6.44 -9.41 -0.16
CA LYS A 34 6.81 -10.72 -0.72
C LYS A 34 8.10 -10.68 -1.52
N TRP A 35 8.82 -9.56 -1.53
CA TRP A 35 10.01 -9.42 -2.36
C TRP A 35 11.14 -10.34 -1.85
N PRO A 36 11.62 -11.28 -2.67
CA PRO A 36 12.68 -12.19 -2.25
C PRO A 36 13.99 -11.43 -2.02
N GLY A 37 14.60 -11.61 -0.84
CA GLY A 37 15.86 -10.97 -0.48
C GLY A 37 15.75 -9.64 0.25
N VAL A 38 14.54 -9.13 0.49
CA VAL A 38 14.33 -8.05 1.48
C VAL A 38 14.30 -8.68 2.86
N ALA A 39 15.29 -8.36 3.70
CA ALA A 39 15.25 -8.71 5.11
C ALA A 39 14.06 -7.99 5.76
N ALA A 40 13.15 -8.74 6.38
CA ALA A 40 12.08 -8.16 7.17
C ALA A 40 12.67 -7.51 8.44
N ALA A 41 12.97 -6.21 8.40
CA ALA A 41 13.12 -5.34 9.56
C ALA A 41 13.49 -3.90 9.13
N GLY A 42 12.51 -3.18 8.62
CA GLY A 42 12.52 -1.72 8.49
C GLY A 42 11.09 -1.22 8.69
N SER A 43 10.88 -0.02 9.21
CA SER A 43 9.52 0.51 9.43
C SER A 43 8.74 0.75 8.13
N GLY A 44 9.38 0.55 6.98
CA GLY A 44 8.79 0.79 5.65
C GLY A 44 8.87 2.25 5.23
N ASP A 45 9.28 3.13 6.14
CA ASP A 45 9.65 4.51 5.87
C ASP A 45 11.19 4.61 5.87
N PRO A 46 11.81 4.87 4.70
CA PRO A 46 13.26 5.07 4.60
C PRO A 46 13.80 6.15 5.54
N LEU A 47 13.01 7.19 5.85
CA LEU A 47 13.41 8.26 6.76
C LEU A 47 13.43 7.77 8.20
N GLU A 48 12.39 7.04 8.64
CA GLU A 48 12.35 6.48 9.98
C GLU A 48 13.45 5.43 10.19
N ASP A 49 13.75 4.61 9.19
CA ASP A 49 14.87 3.66 9.24
C ASP A 49 16.24 4.35 9.28
N PHE A 50 16.42 5.45 8.54
CA PHE A 50 17.60 6.31 8.60
C PHE A 50 17.77 6.95 9.99
N CYS A 51 16.69 7.49 10.56
CA CYS A 51 16.74 8.15 11.86
C CYS A 51 17.04 7.21 13.04
N LYS A 52 16.82 5.89 12.89
CA LYS A 52 17.25 4.88 13.89
C LYS A 52 18.77 4.78 13.99
N THR A 53 19.49 4.95 12.89
CA THR A 53 20.97 4.92 12.88
C THR A 53 21.59 6.31 13.01
N ASN A 54 20.83 7.35 12.69
CA ASN A 54 21.29 8.74 12.57
C ASN A 54 20.41 9.74 13.35
N PRO A 55 20.23 9.56 14.68
CA PRO A 55 19.26 10.37 15.45
C PRO A 55 19.63 11.85 15.59
N ALA A 56 20.88 12.23 15.30
CA ALA A 56 21.37 13.61 15.43
C ALA A 56 21.18 14.44 14.15
N ASP A 57 20.85 13.81 13.03
CA ASP A 57 20.67 14.51 11.76
C ASP A 57 19.43 15.40 11.80
N GLU A 58 19.50 16.54 11.10
CA GLU A 58 18.44 17.56 11.17
C GLU A 58 17.09 17.07 10.61
N GLU A 59 17.14 16.13 9.68
CA GLU A 59 15.98 15.47 9.08
C GLU A 59 15.21 14.58 10.07
N CYS A 60 15.85 14.24 11.19
CA CYS A 60 15.29 13.39 12.25
C CYS A 60 14.76 14.18 13.45
N LYS A 61 14.89 15.52 13.43
CA LYS A 61 14.38 16.38 14.49
C LYS A 61 12.86 16.53 14.35
N VAL A 62 12.11 15.88 15.24
CA VAL A 62 10.67 16.18 15.39
C VAL A 62 10.56 17.53 16.09
N TYR A 63 10.28 18.58 15.32
CA TYR A 63 9.97 19.89 15.87
C TYR A 63 8.57 19.82 16.50
N GLU A 64 8.49 19.85 17.83
CA GLU A 64 7.21 20.04 18.51
C GLU A 64 6.73 21.49 18.25
N ALA A 65 5.46 21.61 17.82
CA ALA A 65 4.80 22.89 17.55
C ALA A 65 4.27 23.54 18.83
#